data_AF-A0A9E3B7Q6-F1
#
_entry.id   AF-A0A9E3B7Q6-F1
#
_cell.length_a   1.000
_cell.length_b   1.000
_cell.length_c   1.000
_cell.angle_alpha   90.00
_cell.angle_beta   90.00
_cell.angle_gamma   90.00
#
_symmetry.space_group_name_H-M   'P 1'
#
loop_
_entity.id
_entity.type
_entity.pdbx_description
1 polymer ?
#
loop_
_entity_poly.entity_id
_entity_poly.type
_entity_poly.pdbx_seq_one_letter_code
_entity_poly.pdbx_strand_id
1 'polypeptide(L)'
;MNIAKAPLLSIAGLEVRFDDDAPAVCNVELTVHSGQTVAIVGESGSGKSTTAAAILGLLAPGGRITGGRIVFDGVDITSADARRLRSIRGTDIGYVPQDPTTNLNPVWKVGFQIRQSLRTNNVRQARHRSLQLLEEAGMPDPHAQAKRYPHQLSGGMCQRSLIAMGLAGRPRLLIADEPTSALDVTVQRQVLDHLAHLAAELGTAVLLITHDLALAGERAEQLIVMHRGVVVETGAAQSVLSDPQHPYTRRLVAAAPAMHPTGGATARPRSDDAAHVEPSDDDAGGLLIAAELTKCYRAAHRTPWRKAEFPAVDGVSFRLRKATTLAIAGESGSGKSTLARMVLGLLPP
;
A
#
# COMPACT_ATOMS: atom_id res chain seq x y z
N MET A 1 -17.67 -1.97 35.51
CA MET A 1 -16.21 -1.77 35.62
C MET A 1 -15.58 -2.24 34.32
N ASN A 2 -15.18 -1.31 33.45
CA ASN A 2 -14.38 -1.63 32.27
C ASN A 2 -12.98 -1.99 32.76
N ILE A 3 -12.67 -3.29 32.84
CA ILE A 3 -11.29 -3.73 32.99
C ILE A 3 -10.59 -3.28 31.71
N ALA A 4 -9.78 -2.23 31.77
CA ALA A 4 -9.00 -1.78 30.63
C ALA A 4 -8.18 -2.97 30.13
N LYS A 5 -8.57 -3.49 28.95
CA LYS A 5 -7.97 -4.69 28.37
C LYS A 5 -6.50 -4.38 28.10
N ALA A 6 -5.61 -5.22 28.62
CA ALA A 6 -4.17 -5.04 28.44
C ALA A 6 -3.84 -4.86 26.94
N PRO A 7 -2.92 -3.94 26.60
CA PRO A 7 -2.56 -3.69 25.21
C PRO A 7 -1.87 -4.89 24.59
N LEU A 8 -2.14 -5.12 23.30
CA LEU A 8 -1.48 -6.16 22.52
C LEU A 8 -0.04 -5.76 22.19
N LEU A 9 0.16 -4.49 21.81
CA LEU A 9 1.47 -3.89 21.60
C LEU A 9 1.53 -2.59 22.39
N SER A 10 2.62 -2.40 23.13
CA SER A 10 2.92 -1.16 23.83
C SER A 10 4.38 -0.78 23.60
N ILE A 11 4.60 0.47 23.20
CA ILE A 11 5.88 1.10 23.01
C ILE A 11 5.95 2.26 24.00
N ALA A 12 6.99 2.29 24.82
CA ALA A 12 7.24 3.35 25.79
C ALA A 12 8.64 3.91 25.59
N GLY A 13 8.73 5.20 25.25
CA GLY A 13 9.97 5.94 25.11
C GLY A 13 10.97 5.38 24.11
N LEU A 14 10.49 4.80 23.00
CA LEU A 14 11.37 4.17 22.00
C LEU A 14 12.34 5.17 21.38
N GLU A 15 13.63 4.84 21.42
CA GLU A 15 14.69 5.55 20.73
C GLU A 15 15.44 4.62 19.78
N VAL A 16 15.60 5.05 18.53
CA VAL A 16 16.37 4.33 17.52
C VAL A 16 17.41 5.25 16.92
N ARG A 17 18.66 4.79 16.92
CA ARG A 17 19.81 5.47 16.31
C ARG A 17 20.40 4.62 15.21
N PHE A 18 20.86 5.28 14.16
CA PHE A 18 21.75 4.70 13.16
C PHE A 18 23.14 5.26 13.42
N ASP A 19 24.11 4.39 13.66
CA ASP A 19 25.50 4.78 13.94
C ASP A 19 25.59 5.85 15.04
N ASP A 20 26.39 6.89 14.89
CA ASP A 20 26.54 7.98 15.88
C ASP A 20 25.70 9.22 15.52
N ASP A 21 24.74 9.08 14.60
CA ASP A 21 23.87 10.17 14.18
C ASP A 21 22.79 10.50 15.22
N ALA A 22 22.09 11.61 14.96
CA ALA A 22 20.88 11.97 15.68
C ALA A 22 19.85 10.83 15.62
N PRO A 23 19.05 10.61 16.69
CA PRO A 23 18.11 9.50 16.69
C PRO A 23 17.05 9.69 15.59
N ALA A 24 16.86 8.65 14.79
CA ALA A 24 15.84 8.60 13.75
C ALA A 24 14.42 8.45 14.33
N VAL A 25 14.34 7.91 15.54
CA VAL A 25 13.12 7.81 16.36
C VAL A 25 13.49 8.27 17.77
N CYS A 26 12.72 9.20 18.33
CA CYS A 26 12.97 9.87 19.60
C CYS A 26 11.74 9.77 20.50
N ASN A 27 11.87 9.10 21.65
CA ASN A 27 10.84 9.00 22.69
C ASN A 27 9.43 8.69 22.14
N VAL A 28 9.33 7.72 21.23
CA VAL A 28 8.02 7.35 20.65
C VAL A 28 7.23 6.51 21.64
N GLU A 29 5.98 6.90 21.83
CA GLU A 29 4.98 6.17 22.61
C GLU A 29 3.82 5.77 21.72
N LEU A 30 3.44 4.49 21.79
CA LEU A 30 2.36 3.94 20.98
C LEU A 30 1.73 2.75 21.70
N THR A 31 0.41 2.66 21.66
CA THR A 31 -0.33 1.52 22.19
C THR A 31 -1.32 1.02 21.14
N VAL A 32 -1.41 -0.30 20.98
CA VAL A 32 -2.36 -0.97 20.10
C VAL A 32 -3.06 -2.07 20.90
N HIS A 33 -4.39 -2.04 20.92
CA HIS A 33 -5.22 -3.08 21.54
C HIS A 33 -5.61 -4.16 20.52
N SER A 34 -5.99 -5.35 21.01
CA SER A 34 -6.43 -6.44 20.13
C SER A 34 -7.64 -6.03 19.29
N GLY A 35 -7.58 -6.29 17.98
CA GLY A 35 -8.63 -5.94 17.02
C GLY A 35 -8.72 -4.44 16.69
N GLN A 36 -7.88 -3.60 17.31
CA GLN A 36 -7.85 -2.16 17.05
C GLN A 36 -7.07 -1.85 15.77
N THR A 37 -7.54 -0.88 15.00
CA THR A 37 -6.74 -0.27 13.92
C THR A 37 -6.14 1.05 14.38
N VAL A 38 -4.80 1.14 14.36
CA VAL A 38 -4.03 2.34 14.69
C VAL A 38 -3.23 2.77 13.47
N ALA A 39 -3.30 4.05 13.11
CA ALA A 39 -2.52 4.61 12.01
C ALA A 39 -1.35 5.47 12.49
N ILE A 40 -0.18 5.29 11.89
CA ILE A 40 0.95 6.21 12.00
C ILE A 40 1.06 6.99 10.70
N VAL A 41 1.01 8.31 10.80
CA VAL A 41 1.06 9.24 9.67
C VAL A 41 2.21 10.24 9.78
N GLY A 42 2.65 10.77 8.65
CA GLY A 42 3.70 11.78 8.59
C GLY A 42 4.45 11.74 7.26
N GLU A 43 5.27 12.76 7.01
CA GLU A 43 6.11 12.84 5.81
C GLU A 43 7.12 11.69 5.68
N SER A 44 7.67 11.52 4.48
CA SER A 44 8.80 10.61 4.27
C SER A 44 9.96 10.98 5.20
N GLY A 45 10.61 9.97 5.79
CA GLY A 45 11.70 10.19 6.75
C GLY A 45 11.26 10.61 8.16
N SER A 46 9.96 10.63 8.50
CA SER A 46 9.51 10.99 9.84
C SER A 46 9.72 9.91 10.92
N GLY A 47 10.24 8.73 10.56
CA GLY A 47 10.53 7.63 11.49
C GLY A 47 9.51 6.48 11.52
N LYS A 48 8.43 6.53 10.72
CA LYS A 48 7.33 5.53 10.73
C LYS A 48 7.80 4.11 10.45
N SER A 49 8.46 3.90 9.31
CA SER A 49 8.98 2.59 8.90
C SER A 49 10.10 2.11 9.84
N THR A 50 10.89 3.04 10.40
CA THR A 50 11.88 2.73 11.44
C THR A 50 11.23 2.20 12.71
N THR A 51 10.10 2.77 13.13
CA THR A 51 9.30 2.25 14.26
C THR A 51 8.78 0.84 13.97
N ALA A 52 8.25 0.58 12.78
CA ALA A 52 7.84 -0.78 12.37
C ALA A 52 9.01 -1.78 12.38
N ALA A 53 10.15 -1.37 11.81
CA ALA A 53 11.36 -2.16 11.78
C ALA A 53 11.89 -2.45 13.19
N ALA A 54 11.79 -1.50 14.13
CA ALA A 54 12.14 -1.71 15.54
C ALA A 54 11.24 -2.76 16.20
N ILE A 55 9.91 -2.67 16.01
CA ILE A 55 8.95 -3.68 16.53
C ILE A 55 9.29 -5.08 16.00
N LEU A 56 9.61 -5.17 14.71
CA LEU A 56 9.91 -6.44 14.08
C LEU A 56 11.34 -6.92 14.39
N GLY A 57 12.25 -6.09 14.88
CA GLY A 57 13.69 -6.40 14.98
C GLY A 57 14.36 -6.54 13.61
N LEU A 58 13.93 -5.73 12.65
CA LEU A 58 14.38 -5.69 11.25
C LEU A 58 15.02 -4.32 10.90
N LEU A 59 15.60 -3.64 11.88
CA LEU A 59 16.33 -2.39 11.64
C LEU A 59 17.40 -2.58 10.57
N ALA A 60 17.56 -1.58 9.70
CA ALA A 60 18.62 -1.58 8.70
C ALA A 60 20.01 -1.59 9.38
N PRO A 61 21.07 -2.00 8.66
CA PRO A 61 22.44 -1.98 9.20
C PRO A 61 22.78 -0.63 9.85
N GLY A 62 23.51 -0.67 10.98
CA GLY A 62 23.81 0.51 11.81
C GLY A 62 22.69 0.91 12.79
N GLY A 63 21.46 0.46 12.54
CA GLY A 63 20.29 0.73 13.37
C GLY A 63 20.26 -0.08 14.68
N ARG A 64 20.10 0.61 15.81
CA ARG A 64 19.94 -0.01 17.13
C ARG A 64 18.92 0.73 17.97
N ILE A 65 18.19 -0.01 18.79
CA ILE A 65 17.34 0.56 19.84
C ILE A 65 18.26 1.02 20.98
N THR A 66 18.30 2.31 21.26
CA THR A 66 19.17 2.90 22.30
C THR A 66 18.43 3.22 23.60
N GLY A 67 17.10 3.23 23.56
CA GLY A 67 16.26 3.58 24.69
C GLY A 67 14.82 3.10 24.50
N GLY A 68 14.09 3.07 25.61
CA GLY A 68 12.69 2.68 25.65
C GLY A 68 12.45 1.19 25.71
N ARG A 69 11.19 0.81 25.47
CA ARG A 69 10.71 -0.55 25.60
C ARG A 69 9.63 -0.86 24.57
N ILE A 70 9.67 -2.06 24.02
CA ILE A 70 8.64 -2.64 23.15
C ILE A 70 8.11 -3.90 23.84
N VAL A 71 6.83 -3.89 24.20
CA VAL A 71 6.13 -5.01 24.84
C VAL A 71 5.05 -5.52 23.90
N PHE A 72 5.12 -6.80 23.55
CA PHE A 72 4.11 -7.49 22.76
C PHE A 72 3.49 -8.63 23.57
N ASP A 73 2.18 -8.57 23.77
CA ASP A 73 1.40 -9.53 24.57
C ASP A 73 1.98 -9.75 25.98
N GLY A 74 2.34 -8.65 26.64
CA GLY A 74 2.97 -8.68 27.98
C GLY A 74 4.44 -9.12 28.00
N VAL A 75 5.02 -9.50 26.85
CA VAL A 75 6.43 -9.91 26.74
C VAL A 75 7.27 -8.78 26.16
N ASP A 76 8.34 -8.43 26.86
CA ASP A 76 9.35 -7.49 26.36
C ASP A 76 10.12 -8.10 25.18
N ILE A 77 10.09 -7.43 24.03
CA ILE A 77 10.77 -7.85 22.82
C ILE A 77 11.90 -6.89 22.40
N THR A 78 12.20 -5.88 23.21
CA THR A 78 13.17 -4.81 22.89
C THR A 78 14.55 -5.34 22.55
N SER A 79 15.01 -6.35 23.31
CA SER A 79 16.30 -7.02 23.14
C SER A 79 16.13 -8.53 22.90
N ALA A 80 14.98 -8.94 22.37
CA ALA A 80 14.69 -10.34 22.09
C ALA A 80 15.73 -10.94 21.12
N ASP A 81 16.17 -12.17 21.41
CA ASP A 81 17.10 -12.86 20.53
C ASP A 81 16.44 -13.26 19.19
N ALA A 82 17.27 -13.65 18.23
CA ALA A 82 16.79 -14.05 16.91
C ALA A 82 15.85 -15.27 16.95
N ARG A 83 15.90 -16.12 17.98
CA ARG A 83 15.01 -17.28 18.12
C ARG A 83 13.61 -16.82 18.52
N ARG A 84 13.50 -15.94 19.51
CA ARG A 84 12.26 -15.36 19.98
C ARG A 84 11.60 -14.48 18.91
N LEU A 85 12.37 -13.65 18.22
CA LEU A 85 11.85 -12.86 17.11
C LEU A 85 11.32 -13.75 15.97
N ARG A 86 12.01 -14.85 15.65
CA ARG A 86 11.51 -15.83 14.67
C ARG A 86 10.22 -16.53 15.10
N SER A 87 9.99 -16.76 16.40
CA SER A 87 8.76 -17.41 16.86
C SER A 87 7.53 -16.51 16.71
N ILE A 88 7.70 -15.20 16.84
CA ILE A 88 6.58 -14.24 16.78
C ILE A 88 6.34 -13.72 15.35
N ARG A 89 7.38 -13.57 14.53
CA ARG A 89 7.24 -13.10 13.13
C ARG A 89 6.47 -14.12 12.30
N GLY A 90 5.50 -13.63 11.53
CA GLY A 90 4.64 -14.43 10.66
C GLY A 90 3.49 -15.13 11.40
N THR A 91 3.74 -15.66 12.61
CA THR A 91 2.72 -16.35 13.42
C THR A 91 1.89 -15.37 14.24
N ASP A 92 2.53 -14.53 15.05
CA ASP A 92 1.83 -13.58 15.93
C ASP A 92 1.79 -12.17 15.34
N ILE A 93 2.85 -11.79 14.60
CA ILE A 93 2.99 -10.50 13.94
C ILE A 93 3.18 -10.72 12.43
N GLY A 94 2.19 -10.32 11.64
CA GLY A 94 2.28 -10.25 10.19
C GLY A 94 2.90 -8.94 9.74
N TYR A 95 3.51 -8.94 8.55
CA TYR A 95 4.08 -7.75 7.95
C TYR A 95 3.73 -7.66 6.46
N VAL A 96 3.26 -6.49 6.04
CA VAL A 96 3.05 -6.12 4.65
C VAL A 96 3.99 -4.95 4.35
N PRO A 97 5.10 -5.19 3.63
CA PRO A 97 6.09 -4.15 3.33
C PRO A 97 5.59 -3.14 2.30
N GLN A 98 6.30 -2.02 2.22
CA GLN A 98 6.15 -1.00 1.19
C GLN A 98 6.53 -1.56 -0.18
N ASP A 99 5.83 -1.16 -1.23
CA ASP A 99 6.06 -1.58 -2.63
C ASP A 99 6.02 -3.11 -2.87
N PRO A 100 4.94 -3.61 -3.49
CA PRO A 100 4.79 -5.04 -3.69
C PRO A 100 5.70 -5.64 -4.75
N THR A 101 6.22 -4.84 -5.67
CA THR A 101 7.02 -5.36 -6.79
C THR A 101 8.45 -5.68 -6.40
N THR A 102 9.01 -4.93 -5.46
CA THR A 102 10.37 -5.11 -4.93
C THR A 102 10.44 -6.17 -3.82
N ASN A 103 9.32 -6.40 -3.11
CA ASN A 103 9.26 -7.36 -2.01
C ASN A 103 8.81 -8.77 -2.41
N LEU A 104 8.27 -8.95 -3.62
CA LEU A 104 8.05 -10.27 -4.19
C LEU A 104 9.30 -10.74 -4.94
N ASN A 105 9.71 -11.99 -4.71
CA ASN A 105 10.81 -12.57 -5.46
C ASN A 105 10.41 -12.75 -6.94
N PRO A 106 11.08 -12.08 -7.90
CA PRO A 106 10.64 -12.03 -9.29
C PRO A 106 10.81 -13.36 -10.02
N VAL A 107 11.67 -14.26 -9.53
CA VAL A 107 11.95 -15.57 -10.15
C VAL A 107 11.08 -16.69 -9.58
N TRP A 108 10.20 -16.40 -8.62
CA TRP A 108 9.30 -17.37 -8.01
C TRP A 108 7.84 -17.04 -8.29
N LYS A 109 7.05 -18.09 -8.56
CA LYS A 109 5.60 -17.95 -8.71
C LYS A 109 4.97 -17.46 -7.42
N VAL A 110 3.97 -16.60 -7.52
CA VAL A 110 3.31 -16.00 -6.36
C VAL A 110 2.75 -17.05 -5.40
N GLY A 111 2.05 -18.05 -5.93
CA GLY A 111 1.53 -19.13 -5.09
C GLY A 111 2.62 -19.96 -4.41
N PHE A 112 3.84 -20.03 -4.97
CA PHE A 112 4.97 -20.67 -4.29
C PHE A 112 5.44 -19.85 -3.09
N GLN A 113 5.55 -18.54 -3.24
CA GLN A 113 5.99 -17.64 -2.16
C GLN A 113 5.01 -17.68 -0.98
N ILE A 114 3.70 -17.64 -1.23
CA ILE A 114 2.67 -17.77 -0.17
C ILE A 114 2.76 -19.12 0.55
N ARG A 115 3.02 -20.21 -0.19
CA ARG A 115 3.24 -21.53 0.42
C ARG A 115 4.48 -21.56 1.32
N GLN A 116 5.53 -20.80 1.00
CA GLN A 116 6.69 -20.71 1.89
C GLN A 116 6.31 -20.01 3.19
N SER A 117 5.60 -18.87 3.14
CA SER A 117 5.12 -18.19 4.34
C SER A 117 4.28 -19.11 5.23
N LEU A 118 3.34 -19.86 4.63
CA LEU A 118 2.54 -20.86 5.33
C LEU A 118 3.38 -21.96 5.99
N ARG A 119 4.38 -22.49 5.28
CA ARG A 119 5.27 -23.54 5.82
C ARG A 119 6.14 -23.03 6.95
N THR A 120 6.69 -21.83 6.83
CA THR A 120 7.47 -21.16 7.88
C THR A 120 6.63 -20.98 9.15
N ASN A 121 5.33 -20.73 9.00
CA ASN A 121 4.37 -20.61 10.10
C ASN A 121 3.77 -21.96 10.54
N ASN A 122 4.35 -23.10 10.14
CA ASN A 122 3.90 -24.46 10.46
C ASN A 122 2.45 -24.77 10.08
N VAL A 123 1.89 -24.07 9.09
CA VAL A 123 0.51 -24.29 8.64
C VAL A 123 0.45 -25.52 7.72
N ARG A 124 -0.41 -26.47 8.10
CA ARG A 124 -0.64 -27.70 7.33
C ARG A 124 -1.37 -27.39 6.01
N GLN A 125 -1.28 -28.31 5.06
CA GLN A 125 -1.96 -28.22 3.77
C GLN A 125 -1.67 -26.90 3.00
N ALA A 126 -0.43 -26.42 3.09
CA ALA A 126 -0.02 -25.11 2.56
C ALA A 126 -0.47 -24.84 1.12
N ARG A 127 -0.57 -25.87 0.26
CA ARG A 127 -1.06 -25.71 -1.12
C ARG A 127 -2.52 -25.28 -1.18
N HIS A 128 -3.41 -25.96 -0.46
CA HIS A 128 -4.82 -25.60 -0.41
C HIS A 128 -4.99 -24.24 0.27
N ARG A 129 -4.32 -24.06 1.42
CA ARG A 129 -4.40 -22.81 2.18
C ARG A 129 -3.85 -21.61 1.41
N SER A 130 -2.85 -21.79 0.55
CA SER A 130 -2.32 -20.69 -0.28
C SER A 130 -3.34 -20.13 -1.27
N LEU A 131 -4.22 -20.98 -1.80
CA LEU A 131 -5.28 -20.56 -2.71
C LEU A 131 -6.40 -19.87 -1.94
N GLN A 132 -6.77 -20.41 -0.78
CA GLN A 132 -7.73 -19.78 0.12
C GLN A 132 -7.26 -18.40 0.58
N LEU A 133 -5.98 -18.23 0.92
CA LEU A 133 -5.45 -16.91 1.32
C LEU A 133 -5.47 -15.90 0.18
N LEU A 134 -5.21 -16.34 -1.05
CA LEU A 134 -5.32 -15.47 -2.22
C LEU A 134 -6.78 -15.05 -2.45
N GLU A 135 -7.71 -15.99 -2.35
CA GLU A 135 -9.16 -15.73 -2.42
C GLU A 135 -9.61 -14.79 -1.30
N GLU A 136 -9.22 -15.11 -0.06
CA GLU A 136 -9.45 -14.28 1.11
C GLU A 136 -8.90 -12.89 0.89
N ALA A 137 -7.73 -12.69 0.27
CA ALA A 137 -7.15 -11.37 -0.08
C ALA A 137 -7.80 -10.68 -1.31
N GLY A 138 -8.88 -11.23 -1.86
CA GLY A 138 -9.61 -10.69 -3.00
C GLY A 138 -8.85 -10.81 -4.32
N MET A 139 -7.98 -11.81 -4.47
CA MET A 139 -7.29 -12.09 -5.72
C MET A 139 -8.29 -12.59 -6.78
N PRO A 140 -8.39 -11.96 -7.97
CA PRO A 140 -9.21 -12.49 -9.05
C PRO A 140 -8.58 -13.75 -9.65
N ASP A 141 -9.36 -14.82 -9.83
CA ASP A 141 -8.89 -16.15 -10.27
C ASP A 141 -7.62 -16.62 -9.51
N PRO A 142 -7.72 -16.89 -8.19
CA PRO A 142 -6.58 -17.30 -7.37
C PRO A 142 -5.79 -18.47 -7.95
N HIS A 143 -6.47 -19.42 -8.62
CA HIS A 143 -5.87 -20.59 -9.22
C HIS A 143 -4.94 -20.27 -10.40
N ALA A 144 -5.32 -19.31 -11.24
CA ALA A 144 -4.45 -18.84 -12.33
C ALA A 144 -3.33 -17.96 -11.79
N GLN A 145 -3.65 -16.97 -10.95
CA GLN A 145 -2.66 -16.00 -10.47
C GLN A 145 -1.58 -16.64 -9.60
N ALA A 146 -1.91 -17.67 -8.82
CA ALA A 146 -0.93 -18.44 -8.05
C ALA A 146 0.18 -19.08 -8.92
N LYS A 147 -0.06 -19.28 -10.22
CA LYS A 147 0.91 -19.86 -11.16
C LYS A 147 1.75 -18.81 -11.89
N ARG A 148 1.41 -17.53 -11.74
CA ARG A 148 2.11 -16.41 -12.38
C ARG A 148 3.29 -15.93 -11.53
N TYR A 149 4.23 -15.29 -12.21
CA TYR A 149 5.32 -14.54 -11.59
C TYR A 149 4.87 -13.10 -11.27
N PRO A 150 5.54 -12.41 -10.34
CA PRO A 150 5.17 -11.03 -9.96
C PRO A 150 5.09 -10.07 -11.15
N HIS A 151 6.04 -10.16 -12.09
CA HIS A 151 6.06 -9.31 -13.29
C HIS A 151 4.89 -9.57 -14.28
N GLN A 152 4.06 -10.58 -14.03
CA GLN A 152 2.88 -10.93 -14.84
C GLN A 152 1.56 -10.52 -14.15
N LEU A 153 1.64 -9.84 -13.01
CA LEU A 153 0.52 -9.36 -12.22
C LEU A 153 0.46 -7.82 -12.26
N SER A 154 -0.74 -7.26 -12.05
CA SER A 154 -0.87 -5.82 -11.81
C SER A 154 -0.31 -5.46 -10.42
N GLY A 155 -0.01 -4.18 -10.19
CA GLY A 155 0.43 -3.71 -8.87
C GLY A 155 -0.54 -4.11 -7.76
N GLY A 156 -1.85 -3.96 -7.99
CA GLY A 156 -2.89 -4.36 -7.03
C GLY A 156 -2.91 -5.86 -6.75
N MET A 157 -2.69 -6.70 -7.77
CA MET A 157 -2.56 -8.15 -7.59
C MET A 157 -1.28 -8.51 -6.80
N CYS A 158 -0.17 -7.84 -7.06
CA CYS A 158 1.05 -8.01 -6.26
C CYS A 158 0.80 -7.62 -4.80
N GLN A 159 0.09 -6.52 -4.55
CA GLN A 159 -0.26 -6.09 -3.19
C GLN A 159 -1.16 -7.09 -2.46
N ARG A 160 -2.22 -7.56 -3.12
CA ARG A 160 -3.10 -8.61 -2.56
C ARG A 160 -2.31 -9.87 -2.22
N SER A 161 -1.30 -10.20 -3.03
CA SER A 161 -0.41 -11.33 -2.75
C SER A 161 0.43 -11.11 -1.50
N LEU A 162 0.95 -9.89 -1.26
CA LEU A 162 1.66 -9.57 -0.03
C LEU A 162 0.74 -9.57 1.19
N ILE A 163 -0.48 -9.04 1.07
CA ILE A 163 -1.48 -9.10 2.14
C ILE A 163 -1.77 -10.57 2.51
N ALA A 164 -1.97 -11.44 1.52
CA ALA A 164 -2.12 -12.88 1.72
C ALA A 164 -0.92 -13.50 2.45
N MET A 165 0.31 -13.04 2.18
CA MET A 165 1.51 -13.51 2.89
C MET A 165 1.57 -12.98 4.34
N GLY A 166 1.26 -11.70 4.56
CA GLY A 166 1.24 -11.09 5.88
C GLY A 166 0.20 -11.72 6.80
N LEU A 167 -0.94 -12.15 6.24
CA LEU A 167 -2.02 -12.83 6.96
C LEU A 167 -1.87 -14.37 7.00
N ALA A 168 -0.79 -14.93 6.44
CA ALA A 168 -0.68 -16.37 6.26
C ALA A 168 -0.73 -17.17 7.57
N GLY A 169 -0.16 -16.61 8.65
CA GLY A 169 -0.20 -17.19 9.99
C GLY A 169 -1.43 -16.84 10.82
N ARG A 170 -2.39 -16.07 10.27
CA ARG A 170 -3.49 -15.44 11.01
C ARG A 170 -3.00 -14.69 12.26
N PRO A 171 -2.14 -13.67 12.06
CA PRO A 171 -1.47 -13.00 13.16
C PRO A 171 -2.44 -12.20 14.02
N ARG A 172 -2.05 -11.96 15.27
CA ARG A 172 -2.79 -11.09 16.19
C ARG A 172 -2.55 -9.61 15.89
N LEU A 173 -1.40 -9.29 15.33
CA LEU A 173 -1.02 -7.95 14.87
C LEU A 173 -0.57 -8.01 13.42
N LEU A 174 -1.09 -7.14 12.57
CA LEU A 174 -0.60 -6.91 11.22
C LEU A 174 0.00 -5.52 11.13
N ILE A 175 1.28 -5.43 10.79
CA ILE A 175 1.94 -4.16 10.46
C ILE A 175 1.90 -3.99 8.94
N ALA A 176 1.25 -2.93 8.48
CA ALA A 176 1.13 -2.61 7.05
C ALA A 176 1.86 -1.29 6.76
N ASP A 177 3.03 -1.38 6.13
CA ASP A 177 3.92 -0.25 5.86
C ASP A 177 3.71 0.26 4.44
N GLU A 178 3.01 1.39 4.32
CA GLU A 178 2.57 1.98 3.05
C GLU A 178 2.00 0.95 2.06
N PRO A 179 0.97 0.17 2.46
CA PRO A 179 0.47 -0.96 1.68
C PRO A 179 -0.21 -0.55 0.36
N THR A 180 -0.29 0.74 0.05
CA THR A 180 -1.04 1.28 -1.07
C THR A 180 -0.24 2.27 -1.92
N SER A 181 1.00 2.61 -1.56
CA SER A 181 1.76 3.71 -2.19
C SER A 181 2.01 3.54 -3.70
N ALA A 182 2.08 2.31 -4.20
CA ALA A 182 2.32 2.00 -5.61
C ALA A 182 1.03 1.78 -6.44
N LEU A 183 -0.16 2.07 -5.89
CA LEU A 183 -1.45 1.76 -6.51
C LEU A 183 -2.23 3.04 -6.86
N ASP A 184 -3.09 2.95 -7.87
CA ASP A 184 -4.05 4.02 -8.16
C ASP A 184 -5.12 4.14 -7.07
N VAL A 185 -5.66 5.34 -6.86
CA VAL A 185 -6.57 5.68 -5.75
C VAL A 185 -7.78 4.73 -5.64
N THR A 186 -8.34 4.27 -6.76
CA THR A 186 -9.47 3.33 -6.75
C THR A 186 -9.04 1.97 -6.22
N VAL A 187 -7.92 1.43 -6.71
CA VAL A 187 -7.37 0.15 -6.24
C VAL A 187 -6.88 0.26 -4.79
N GLN A 188 -6.30 1.40 -4.37
CA GLN A 188 -5.89 1.64 -2.99
C GLN A 188 -7.07 1.46 -2.02
N ARG A 189 -8.20 2.11 -2.29
CA ARG A 189 -9.41 2.00 -1.47
C ARG A 189 -9.90 0.56 -1.41
N GLN A 190 -10.06 -0.10 -2.56
CA GLN A 190 -10.49 -1.50 -2.61
C GLN A 190 -9.58 -2.44 -1.81
N VAL A 191 -8.26 -2.23 -1.87
CA VAL A 191 -7.30 -3.06 -1.13
C VAL A 191 -7.41 -2.83 0.38
N LEU A 192 -7.64 -1.59 0.82
CA LEU A 192 -7.76 -1.26 2.24
C LEU A 192 -9.13 -1.58 2.82
N ASP A 193 -10.22 -1.40 2.08
CA ASP A 193 -11.55 -1.93 2.41
C ASP A 193 -11.47 -3.41 2.72
N HIS A 194 -10.82 -4.12 1.81
CA HIS A 194 -10.63 -5.55 1.88
C HIS A 194 -9.77 -5.96 3.07
N LEU A 195 -8.66 -5.24 3.31
CA LEU A 195 -7.80 -5.47 4.47
C LEU A 195 -8.54 -5.24 5.80
N ALA A 196 -9.29 -4.15 5.90
CA ALA A 196 -10.06 -3.81 7.09
C ALA A 196 -11.13 -4.88 7.38
N HIS A 197 -11.82 -5.36 6.36
CA HIS A 197 -12.80 -6.43 6.49
C HIS A 197 -12.15 -7.73 7.01
N LEU A 198 -11.07 -8.19 6.37
CA LEU A 198 -10.35 -9.39 6.80
C LEU A 198 -9.80 -9.27 8.22
N ALA A 199 -9.21 -8.11 8.56
CA ALA A 199 -8.67 -7.89 9.90
C ALA A 199 -9.77 -7.96 10.97
N ALA A 200 -10.95 -7.39 10.69
CA ALA A 200 -12.10 -7.44 11.57
C ALA A 200 -12.63 -8.88 11.75
N GLU A 201 -12.76 -9.64 10.66
CA GLU A 201 -13.18 -11.05 10.71
C GLU A 201 -12.22 -11.93 11.51
N LEU A 202 -10.91 -11.68 11.40
CA LEU A 202 -9.87 -12.44 12.10
C LEU A 202 -9.60 -11.94 13.53
N GLY A 203 -10.14 -10.78 13.92
CA GLY A 203 -9.80 -10.11 15.18
C GLY A 203 -8.35 -9.64 15.24
N THR A 204 -7.71 -9.46 14.09
CA THR A 204 -6.33 -9.00 13.95
C THR A 204 -6.26 -7.50 14.18
N ALA A 205 -5.42 -7.05 15.11
CA ALA A 205 -5.09 -5.63 15.24
C ALA A 205 -4.26 -5.18 14.04
N VAL A 206 -4.45 -3.93 13.58
CA VAL A 206 -3.73 -3.39 12.43
C VAL A 206 -2.95 -2.15 12.83
N LEU A 207 -1.64 -2.16 12.60
CA LEU A 207 -0.81 -0.97 12.62
C LEU A 207 -0.57 -0.52 11.18
N LEU A 208 -1.33 0.49 10.75
CA LEU A 208 -1.25 1.05 9.40
C LEU A 208 -0.25 2.21 9.38
N ILE A 209 0.81 2.10 8.59
CA ILE A 209 1.73 3.20 8.34
C ILE A 209 1.43 3.76 6.96
N THR A 210 1.20 5.06 6.89
CA THR A 210 0.88 5.74 5.63
C THR A 210 1.33 7.20 5.68
N HIS A 211 1.50 7.82 4.52
CA HIS A 211 1.63 9.28 4.43
C HIS A 211 0.30 9.96 4.06
N ASP A 212 -0.73 9.19 3.69
CA ASP A 212 -2.06 9.69 3.37
C ASP A 212 -2.91 9.82 4.63
N LEU A 213 -3.12 11.08 5.05
CA LEU A 213 -3.87 11.42 6.24
C LEU A 213 -5.38 11.17 6.11
N ALA A 214 -5.96 11.38 4.93
CA ALA A 214 -7.38 11.16 4.69
C ALA A 214 -7.71 9.66 4.80
N LEU A 215 -6.87 8.85 4.17
CA LEU A 215 -6.96 7.40 4.23
C LEU A 215 -6.80 6.86 5.64
N ALA A 216 -5.89 7.43 6.42
CA ALA A 216 -5.67 7.04 7.80
C ALA A 216 -6.92 7.28 8.67
N GLY A 217 -7.57 8.43 8.54
CA GLY A 217 -8.71 8.73 9.41
C GLY A 217 -10.04 8.10 8.99
N GLU A 218 -10.19 7.65 7.75
CA GLU A 218 -11.32 6.80 7.35
C GLU A 218 -11.22 5.38 7.93
N ARG A 219 -10.01 4.91 8.27
CA ARG A 219 -9.73 3.49 8.51
C ARG A 219 -9.26 3.15 9.90
N ALA A 220 -8.64 4.10 10.60
CA ALA A 220 -8.12 3.87 11.94
C ALA A 220 -9.03 4.45 13.01
N GLU A 221 -9.07 3.78 14.15
CA GLU A 221 -9.73 4.30 15.35
C GLU A 221 -8.84 5.37 16.01
N GLN A 222 -7.53 5.15 16.00
CA GLN A 222 -6.54 6.04 16.59
C GLN A 222 -5.47 6.43 15.56
N LEU A 223 -5.06 7.69 15.62
CA LEU A 223 -4.08 8.27 14.71
C LEU A 223 -2.91 8.85 15.49
N ILE A 224 -1.70 8.58 15.01
CA ILE A 224 -0.43 9.02 15.57
C ILE A 224 0.32 9.78 14.49
N VAL A 225 0.54 11.07 14.70
CA VAL A 225 1.27 11.94 13.78
C VAL A 225 2.73 11.97 14.20
N MET A 226 3.60 11.53 13.30
CA MET A 226 5.05 11.57 13.48
C MET A 226 5.69 12.66 12.61
N HIS A 227 6.59 13.44 13.20
CA HIS A 227 7.42 14.41 12.51
C HIS A 227 8.85 14.33 13.03
N ARG A 228 9.84 14.21 12.15
CA ARG A 228 11.28 14.20 12.52
C ARG A 228 11.61 13.24 13.68
N GLY A 229 11.05 12.03 13.64
CA GLY A 229 11.33 10.98 14.62
C GLY A 229 10.54 11.07 15.92
N VAL A 230 9.75 12.13 16.16
CA VAL A 230 8.91 12.27 17.37
C VAL A 230 7.43 12.12 17.04
N VAL A 231 6.65 11.63 18.01
CA VAL A 231 5.18 11.74 17.99
C VAL A 231 4.83 13.18 18.37
N VAL A 232 4.17 13.89 17.46
CA VAL A 232 3.77 15.29 17.69
C VAL A 232 2.30 15.44 18.08
N GLU A 233 1.47 14.46 17.73
CA GLU A 233 0.06 14.44 18.07
C GLU A 233 -0.48 13.00 18.04
N THR A 234 -1.37 12.67 18.97
CA THR A 234 -2.03 11.36 19.04
C THR A 234 -3.45 11.54 19.55
N GLY A 235 -4.39 10.76 19.01
CA GLY A 235 -5.78 10.81 19.46
C GLY A 235 -6.70 9.96 18.60
N ALA A 236 -8.00 10.03 18.90
CA ALA A 236 -9.01 9.43 18.03
C ALA A 236 -8.88 10.02 16.62
N ALA A 237 -8.92 9.17 15.60
CA ALA A 237 -8.54 9.60 14.26
C ALA A 237 -9.41 10.75 13.76
N GLN A 238 -10.74 10.66 13.96
CA GLN A 238 -11.66 11.75 13.60
C GLN A 238 -11.33 13.08 14.31
N SER A 239 -10.96 13.05 15.59
CA SER A 239 -10.64 14.26 16.35
C SER A 239 -9.36 14.93 15.86
N VAL A 240 -8.29 14.15 15.60
CA VAL A 240 -7.03 14.69 15.08
C VAL A 240 -7.21 15.26 13.66
N LEU A 241 -8.12 14.68 12.89
CA LEU A 241 -8.47 15.18 11.56
C LEU A 241 -9.33 16.45 11.58
N SER A 242 -10.34 16.51 12.45
CA SER A 242 -11.31 17.61 12.48
C SER A 242 -10.81 18.83 13.27
N ASP A 243 -10.05 18.61 14.33
CA ASP A 243 -9.53 19.65 15.23
C ASP A 243 -8.06 19.39 15.59
N PRO A 244 -7.14 19.44 14.60
CA PRO A 244 -5.71 19.24 14.82
C PRO A 244 -5.13 20.32 15.74
N GLN A 245 -4.50 19.91 16.84
CA GLN A 245 -3.91 20.84 17.80
C GLN A 245 -2.49 21.25 17.40
N HIS A 246 -1.69 20.32 16.87
CA HIS A 246 -0.29 20.60 16.59
C HIS A 246 -0.12 21.36 15.26
N PRO A 247 0.75 22.39 15.17
CA PRO A 247 0.94 23.19 13.96
C PRO A 247 1.33 22.38 12.71
N TYR A 248 2.11 21.31 12.90
CA TYR A 248 2.45 20.39 11.80
C TYR A 248 1.22 19.62 11.31
N THR A 249 0.40 19.09 12.20
CA THR A 249 -0.82 18.35 11.84
C THR A 249 -1.80 19.27 11.12
N ARG A 250 -1.95 20.52 11.57
CA ARG A 250 -2.76 21.54 10.86
C ARG A 250 -2.32 21.73 9.41
N ARG A 251 -1.01 21.77 9.16
CA ARG A 251 -0.45 21.89 7.80
C ARG A 251 -0.71 20.63 6.97
N LEU A 252 -0.54 19.43 7.57
CA LEU A 252 -0.84 18.18 6.88
C LEU A 252 -2.32 18.06 6.49
N VAL A 253 -3.23 18.39 7.42
CA VAL A 253 -4.68 18.42 7.15
C VAL A 253 -5.02 19.43 6.06
N ALA A 254 -4.48 20.65 6.14
CA ALA A 254 -4.72 21.69 5.14
C ALA A 254 -4.15 21.34 3.75
N ALA A 255 -3.09 20.52 3.71
CA ALA A 255 -2.48 20.07 2.46
C ALA A 255 -3.20 18.85 1.83
N ALA A 256 -4.12 18.20 2.54
CA ALA A 256 -4.81 17.00 2.08
C ALA A 256 -6.04 17.36 1.21
N PRO A 257 -5.99 17.20 -0.14
CA PRO A 257 -7.04 17.69 -1.04
C PRO A 257 -8.37 16.95 -0.89
N ALA A 258 -8.34 15.72 -0.37
CA ALA A 258 -9.52 14.86 -0.19
C ALA A 258 -10.35 15.16 1.07
N MET A 259 -9.84 16.02 1.97
CA MET A 259 -10.45 16.31 3.28
C MET A 259 -11.35 17.55 3.26
N HIS A 260 -11.39 18.25 2.13
CA HIS A 260 -12.36 19.32 1.90
C HIS A 260 -13.51 18.71 1.09
N PRO A 261 -14.72 18.54 1.67
CA PRO A 261 -15.92 18.43 0.86
C PRO A 261 -16.12 19.80 0.22
N THR A 262 -15.41 20.06 -0.86
CA THR A 262 -15.67 21.23 -1.69
C THR A 262 -16.98 20.92 -2.38
N GLY A 263 -18.07 21.42 -1.80
CA GLY A 263 -19.26 21.73 -2.59
C GLY A 263 -18.78 22.50 -3.82
N GLY A 264 -18.95 21.87 -4.99
CA GLY A 264 -18.87 22.50 -6.31
C GLY A 264 -17.79 23.56 -6.49
N ALA A 265 -16.53 23.29 -6.12
CA ALA A 265 -15.43 24.05 -6.71
C ALA A 265 -15.16 23.43 -8.08
N THR A 266 -16.02 23.80 -9.03
CA THR A 266 -15.73 23.62 -10.45
C THR A 266 -14.33 24.19 -10.68
N ALA A 267 -13.39 23.33 -11.07
CA ALA A 267 -12.24 23.81 -11.80
C ALA A 267 -12.83 24.63 -12.94
N ARG A 268 -12.72 25.96 -12.85
CA ARG A 268 -13.19 26.84 -13.93
C ARG A 268 -12.55 26.29 -15.19
N PRO A 269 -13.35 25.80 -16.15
CA PRO A 269 -12.80 25.58 -17.47
C PRO A 269 -12.18 26.91 -17.85
N ARG A 270 -10.92 26.90 -18.28
CA ARG A 270 -10.45 27.99 -19.12
C ARG A 270 -11.32 27.93 -20.38
N SER A 271 -12.45 28.61 -20.35
CA SER A 271 -13.19 29.01 -21.54
C SER A 271 -12.28 30.01 -22.26
N ASP A 272 -11.68 29.57 -23.36
CA ASP A 272 -12.27 29.88 -24.65
C ASP A 272 -11.73 28.91 -25.72
N ASP A 273 -12.60 28.60 -26.67
CA ASP A 273 -12.41 27.81 -27.90
C ASP A 273 -12.43 26.28 -27.78
N ALA A 274 -13.54 25.76 -27.24
CA ALA A 274 -14.13 24.52 -27.74
C ALA A 274 -15.10 24.86 -28.89
N ALA A 275 -14.58 25.37 -30.00
CA ALA A 275 -15.32 25.41 -31.25
C ALA A 275 -15.23 24.05 -31.92
N HIS A 276 -16.37 23.56 -32.41
CA HIS A 276 -16.43 22.47 -33.38
C HIS A 276 -15.44 22.74 -34.51
N VAL A 277 -14.40 21.90 -34.62
CA VAL A 277 -13.48 21.92 -35.76
C VAL A 277 -14.02 20.94 -36.78
N GLU A 278 -14.79 21.46 -37.74
CA GLU A 278 -14.85 20.86 -39.08
C GLU A 278 -13.45 20.85 -39.70
N PRO A 279 -13.13 19.89 -40.60
CA PRO A 279 -11.78 19.71 -41.10
C PRO A 279 -11.38 20.90 -41.96
N SER A 280 -10.50 21.76 -41.42
CA SER A 280 -9.70 22.69 -42.20
C SER A 280 -8.26 22.17 -42.28
N ASP A 281 -7.76 22.07 -43.50
CA ASP A 281 -6.50 21.44 -43.90
C ASP A 281 -5.21 22.20 -43.50
N ASP A 282 -5.25 23.12 -42.53
CA ASP A 282 -4.21 24.16 -42.42
C ASP A 282 -3.62 24.41 -41.02
N ASP A 283 -3.42 23.34 -40.22
CA ASP A 283 -2.57 23.44 -39.01
C ASP A 283 -1.67 22.22 -38.81
N ALA A 284 -0.51 22.25 -39.49
CA ALA A 284 0.60 21.30 -39.38
C ALA A 284 1.34 21.37 -38.02
N GLY A 285 0.61 21.59 -36.92
CA GLY A 285 1.13 21.96 -35.59
C GLY A 285 1.04 20.88 -34.50
N GLY A 286 0.74 19.63 -34.85
CA GLY A 286 0.78 18.51 -33.89
C GLY A 286 2.22 18.09 -33.59
N LEU A 287 2.67 18.22 -32.33
CA LEU A 287 3.96 17.63 -31.90
C LEU A 287 3.90 16.11 -31.97
N LEU A 288 2.75 15.53 -31.64
CA LEU A 288 2.49 14.10 -31.73
C LEU A 288 1.03 13.85 -32.10
N ILE A 289 0.81 13.00 -33.10
CA ILE A 289 -0.52 12.54 -33.53
C ILE A 289 -0.54 11.02 -33.36
N ALA A 290 -1.36 10.54 -32.43
CA ALA A 290 -1.71 9.13 -32.30
C ALA A 290 -3.07 8.93 -32.95
N ALA A 291 -3.17 8.06 -33.94
CA ALA A 291 -4.42 7.75 -34.64
C ALA A 291 -4.68 6.25 -34.57
N GLU A 292 -5.86 5.89 -34.06
CA GLU A 292 -6.42 4.54 -34.03
C GLU A 292 -5.48 3.48 -33.45
N LEU A 293 -4.67 3.87 -32.46
CA LEU A 293 -3.72 2.96 -31.83
C LEU A 293 -4.47 1.82 -31.17
N THR A 294 -4.21 0.61 -31.66
CA THR A 294 -4.87 -0.60 -31.21
C THR A 294 -3.80 -1.63 -30.90
N LYS A 295 -3.86 -2.24 -29.71
CA LYS A 295 -2.98 -3.33 -29.32
C LYS A 295 -3.75 -4.46 -28.66
N CYS A 296 -3.71 -5.63 -29.28
CA CYS A 296 -4.23 -6.86 -28.69
C CYS A 296 -3.08 -7.74 -28.20
N TYR A 297 -3.18 -8.23 -26.95
CA TYR A 297 -2.30 -9.29 -26.45
C TYR A 297 -3.01 -10.63 -26.49
N ARG A 298 -2.25 -11.68 -26.80
CA ARG A 298 -2.75 -13.05 -26.74
C ARG A 298 -2.71 -13.55 -25.30
N ALA A 299 -3.87 -13.86 -24.73
CA ALA A 299 -3.94 -14.51 -23.43
C ALA A 299 -3.72 -16.02 -23.59
N ALA A 300 -2.73 -16.58 -22.89
CA ALA A 300 -2.50 -18.02 -22.86
C ALA A 300 -3.52 -18.69 -21.91
N HIS A 301 -4.57 -19.31 -22.47
CA HIS A 301 -5.50 -20.18 -21.75
C HIS A 301 -5.08 -21.66 -21.80
N ARG A 302 -5.57 -22.46 -20.84
CA ARG A 302 -5.30 -23.91 -20.68
C ARG A 302 -5.91 -24.80 -21.78
N THR A 303 -6.70 -24.25 -22.70
CA THR A 303 -7.41 -25.01 -23.74
C THR A 303 -6.73 -24.76 -25.09
N PRO A 304 -6.20 -25.79 -25.78
CA PRO A 304 -5.40 -25.61 -27.02
C PRO A 304 -6.16 -24.96 -28.19
N TRP A 305 -7.49 -24.88 -28.10
CA TRP A 305 -8.37 -24.52 -29.21
C TRP A 305 -9.11 -23.19 -29.04
N ARG A 306 -9.00 -22.51 -27.88
CA ARG A 306 -9.59 -21.17 -27.67
C ARG A 306 -8.49 -20.14 -27.44
N LYS A 307 -8.19 -19.37 -28.49
CA LYS A 307 -7.36 -18.17 -28.42
C LYS A 307 -8.29 -17.01 -28.02
N ALA A 308 -8.10 -16.46 -26.82
CA ALA A 308 -8.76 -15.22 -26.43
C ALA A 308 -7.75 -14.09 -26.61
N GLU A 309 -8.09 -13.14 -27.47
CA GLU A 309 -7.34 -11.89 -27.62
C GLU A 309 -7.92 -10.87 -26.64
N PHE A 310 -7.04 -10.19 -25.92
CA PHE A 310 -7.42 -9.11 -25.01
C PHE A 310 -6.95 -7.78 -25.61
N PRO A 311 -7.87 -6.86 -25.97
CA PRO A 311 -7.50 -5.52 -26.41
C PRO A 311 -6.97 -4.73 -25.22
N ALA A 312 -5.65 -4.49 -25.19
CA ALA A 312 -5.02 -3.64 -24.18
C ALA A 312 -5.13 -2.15 -24.53
N VAL A 313 -5.22 -1.81 -25.81
CA VAL A 313 -5.59 -0.48 -26.31
C VAL A 313 -6.48 -0.72 -27.52
N ASP A 314 -7.58 0.02 -27.66
CA ASP A 314 -8.57 -0.18 -28.71
C ASP A 314 -8.94 1.16 -29.35
N GLY A 315 -8.50 1.39 -30.59
CA GLY A 315 -8.88 2.55 -31.39
C GLY A 315 -8.55 3.91 -30.78
N VAL A 316 -7.48 4.04 -29.99
CA VAL A 316 -7.21 5.29 -29.26
C VAL A 316 -6.55 6.34 -30.16
N SER A 317 -7.21 7.48 -30.31
CA SER A 317 -6.76 8.63 -31.11
C SER A 317 -6.62 9.88 -30.24
N PHE A 318 -5.49 10.59 -30.34
CA PHE A 318 -5.29 11.89 -29.70
C PHE A 318 -4.20 12.71 -30.38
N ARG A 319 -4.19 14.02 -30.12
CA ARG A 319 -3.18 14.96 -30.62
C ARG A 319 -2.55 15.72 -29.45
N LEU A 320 -1.22 15.73 -29.38
CA LEU A 320 -0.44 16.58 -28.48
C LEU A 320 0.05 17.80 -29.27
N ARG A 321 -0.33 19.00 -28.80
CA ARG A 321 0.11 20.28 -29.39
C ARG A 321 1.44 20.70 -28.76
N LYS A 322 2.19 21.57 -29.44
CA LYS A 322 3.39 22.18 -28.85
C LYS A 322 3.02 22.99 -27.60
N ALA A 323 3.88 22.96 -26.59
CA ALA A 323 3.73 23.68 -25.34
C ALA A 323 2.45 23.37 -24.53
N THR A 324 1.85 22.19 -24.72
CA THR A 324 0.74 21.70 -23.88
C THR A 324 1.10 20.41 -23.14
N THR A 325 0.44 20.18 -22.01
CA THR A 325 0.54 18.91 -21.26
C THR A 325 -0.74 18.11 -21.49
N LEU A 326 -0.62 16.92 -22.06
CA LEU A 326 -1.73 15.96 -22.17
C LEU A 326 -1.58 14.89 -21.09
N ALA A 327 -2.61 14.73 -20.25
CA ALA A 327 -2.67 13.68 -19.25
C ALA A 327 -3.48 12.49 -19.79
N ILE A 328 -2.95 11.28 -19.64
CA ILE A 328 -3.66 10.03 -19.95
C ILE A 328 -4.01 9.36 -18.61
N ALA A 329 -5.29 9.36 -18.25
CA ALA A 329 -5.80 8.80 -17.00
C ALA A 329 -6.66 7.55 -17.23
N GLY A 330 -6.74 6.68 -16.22
CA GLY A 330 -7.49 5.43 -16.27
C GLY A 330 -7.07 4.48 -15.15
N GLU A 331 -7.82 3.42 -14.90
CA GLU A 331 -7.57 2.42 -13.83
C GLU A 331 -6.33 1.55 -14.08
N SER A 332 -5.72 0.97 -13.05
CA SER A 332 -4.61 0.01 -13.24
C SER A 332 -5.02 -1.12 -14.20
N GLY A 333 -4.26 -1.33 -15.28
CA GLY A 333 -4.56 -2.32 -16.31
C GLY A 333 -5.33 -1.79 -17.53
N SER A 334 -5.78 -0.53 -17.51
CA SER A 334 -6.54 0.10 -18.61
C SER A 334 -5.75 0.40 -19.90
N GLY A 335 -4.52 -0.10 -20.05
CA GLY A 335 -3.72 0.11 -21.25
C GLY A 335 -2.81 1.34 -21.30
N LYS A 336 -2.80 2.22 -20.29
CA LYS A 336 -2.00 3.47 -20.28
C LYS A 336 -0.53 3.27 -20.65
N SER A 337 0.13 2.31 -20.01
CA SER A 337 1.55 2.02 -20.27
C SER A 337 1.78 1.39 -21.66
N THR A 338 0.81 0.62 -22.15
CA THR A 338 0.83 0.07 -23.52
C THR A 338 0.71 1.21 -24.54
N LEU A 339 -0.24 2.13 -24.33
CA LEU A 339 -0.43 3.33 -25.14
C LEU A 339 0.83 4.21 -25.14
N ALA A 340 1.41 4.49 -23.97
CA ALA A 340 2.64 5.27 -23.85
C ALA A 340 3.82 4.64 -24.59
N ARG A 341 3.97 3.30 -24.51
CA ARG A 341 5.02 2.58 -25.26
C ARG A 341 4.81 2.62 -26.77
N MET A 342 3.56 2.57 -27.24
CA MET A 342 3.25 2.72 -28.67
C MET A 342 3.58 4.12 -29.17
N VAL A 343 3.21 5.14 -28.39
CA VAL A 343 3.50 6.55 -28.68
C VAL A 343 5.00 6.82 -28.74
N LEU A 344 5.80 6.14 -27.92
CA LEU A 344 7.26 6.22 -27.90
C LEU A 344 7.95 5.33 -28.96
N GLY A 345 7.21 4.58 -29.78
CA GLY A 345 7.76 3.63 -30.75
C GLY A 345 8.44 2.39 -30.13
N LEU A 346 8.29 2.17 -28.82
CA LEU A 346 8.86 1.03 -28.09
C LEU A 346 8.01 -0.25 -28.26
N LEU A 347 6.79 -0.10 -28.74
CA LEU A 347 5.88 -1.20 -29.03
C LEU A 347 5.12 -0.87 -30.32
N PRO A 348 5.11 -1.75 -31.34
CA PRO A 348 4.26 -1.52 -32.50
C PRO A 348 2.77 -1.66 -32.10
N PRO A 349 1.86 -0.90 -32.71
CA PRO A 349 0.42 -1.21 -32.65
C PRO A 349 0.17 -2.67 -33.07
#